data_AF-A0AAV8YGP6-F1
#
_entry.id   AF-A0AAV8YGP6-F1
#
_cell.length_a   1.000
_cell.length_b   1.000
_cell.length_c   1.000
_cell.angle_alpha   90.00
_cell.angle_beta   90.00
_cell.angle_gamma   90.00
#
_symmetry.space_group_name_H-M   'P 1'
#
loop_
_entity.id
_entity.type
_entity.pdbx_description
1 polymer ?
#
loop_
_entity_poly.entity_id
_entity_poly.type
_entity_poly.pdbx_seq_one_letter_code
_entity_poly.pdbx_strand_id
1 'polypeptide(L)'
;MFGNFFDNLASILDLHHFEPQIIYNVDETSCTTVQKPTKVFAKKGVKHVGSITSQERGTLVTVCLAVNAMGNSVPPMLVFPLSKYHDHFIKDGLPGCHATANKSGWMKEDDFVAYAQFRNILPNNENEYE
;
A
#
# COMPACT_ATOMS: atom_id res chain seq x y z
N MET A 1 20.01 17.79 -8.53
CA MET A 1 19.74 16.50 -9.19
C MET A 1 18.23 16.27 -9.32
N PHE A 2 17.51 17.22 -9.96
CA PHE A 2 16.08 17.13 -10.26
C PHE A 2 15.72 17.81 -11.61
N GLY A 3 16.70 18.38 -12.32
CA GLY A 3 16.46 19.24 -13.48
C GLY A 3 15.97 18.53 -14.74
N ASN A 4 16.30 17.23 -14.90
CA ASN A 4 16.09 16.53 -16.18
C ASN A 4 15.15 15.31 -16.05
N PHE A 5 14.49 15.10 -14.90
CA PHE A 5 13.66 13.90 -14.72
C PHE A 5 12.51 13.87 -15.73
N PHE A 6 11.78 14.98 -15.84
CA PHE A 6 10.64 15.07 -16.75
C PHE A 6 11.07 15.06 -18.22
N ASP A 7 12.23 15.63 -18.55
CA ASP A 7 12.78 15.56 -19.91
C ASP A 7 13.17 14.13 -20.30
N ASN A 8 13.80 13.39 -19.38
CA ASN A 8 14.14 11.98 -19.59
C ASN A 8 12.88 11.11 -19.70
N LEU A 9 11.90 11.34 -18.82
CA LEU A 9 10.62 10.64 -18.86
C LEU A 9 9.91 10.89 -20.19
N ALA A 10 9.80 12.16 -20.63
CA ALA A 10 9.21 12.52 -21.91
C ALA A 10 9.93 11.84 -23.07
N SER A 11 11.27 11.88 -23.09
CA SER A 11 12.08 11.23 -24.13
C SER A 11 11.84 9.72 -24.22
N ILE A 12 11.69 9.05 -23.07
CA ILE A 12 11.44 7.61 -22.99
C ILE A 12 10.01 7.27 -23.43
N LEU A 13 9.02 8.08 -23.02
CA LEU A 13 7.63 7.91 -23.45
C LEU A 13 7.48 8.09 -24.98
N ASP A 14 8.15 9.10 -25.55
CA ASP A 14 8.15 9.38 -26.99
C ASP A 14 8.91 8.32 -27.79
N LEU A 15 9.98 7.74 -27.23
CA LEU A 15 10.75 6.70 -27.92
C LEU A 15 10.01 5.36 -28.00
N HIS A 16 9.36 4.96 -26.91
CA HIS A 16 8.81 3.60 -26.79
C HIS A 16 7.30 3.52 -27.01
N HIS A 17 6.59 4.65 -26.97
CA HIS A 17 5.14 4.71 -27.15
C HIS A 17 4.39 3.67 -26.30
N PHE A 18 4.71 3.62 -25.01
CA PHE A 18 4.13 2.62 -24.12
C PHE A 18 2.60 2.71 -24.08
N GLU A 19 1.97 1.54 -24.18
CA GLU A 19 0.53 1.42 -24.02
C GLU A 19 0.07 1.85 -22.61
N PRO A 20 -1.13 2.43 -22.46
CA PRO A 20 -1.64 2.89 -21.16
C PRO A 20 -1.76 1.78 -20.11
N GLN A 21 -1.78 0.52 -20.54
CA GLN A 21 -1.88 -0.64 -19.67
C GLN A 21 -0.57 -1.05 -18.98
N ILE A 22 0.58 -0.56 -19.46
CA ILE A 22 1.90 -0.91 -18.92
C ILE A 22 2.55 0.23 -18.12
N ILE A 23 1.93 1.41 -18.08
CA ILE A 23 2.36 2.53 -17.22
C ILE A 23 1.51 2.52 -15.94
N TYR A 24 2.15 2.33 -14.79
CA TYR A 24 1.49 2.35 -13.49
C TYR A 24 1.92 3.57 -12.68
N ASN A 25 0.96 4.29 -12.10
CA ASN A 25 1.22 5.25 -11.05
C ASN A 25 1.12 4.55 -9.70
N VAL A 26 2.13 4.75 -8.85
CA VAL A 26 2.22 4.14 -7.52
C VAL A 26 2.15 5.26 -6.48
N ASP A 27 1.35 5.07 -5.44
CA ASP A 27 1.27 6.01 -4.33
C ASP A 27 1.00 5.29 -3.00
N GLU A 28 1.41 5.95 -1.92
CA GLU A 28 1.23 5.48 -0.56
C GLU A 28 0.17 6.29 0.17
N THR A 29 -0.73 5.60 0.88
CA THR A 29 -1.71 6.25 1.74
C THR A 29 -1.75 5.60 3.12
N SER A 30 -1.90 6.41 4.16
CA SER A 30 -2.07 5.90 5.52
C SER A 30 -3.54 5.58 5.80
N CYS A 31 -3.83 4.32 6.11
CA CYS A 31 -5.15 3.85 6.51
C CYS A 31 -5.24 3.74 8.04
N THR A 32 -6.32 4.26 8.63
CA THR A 32 -6.56 4.14 10.07
C THR A 32 -7.29 2.84 10.40
N THR A 33 -6.77 2.06 11.36
CA THR A 33 -7.46 0.89 11.92
C THR A 33 -8.50 1.30 12.97
N VAL A 34 -8.56 2.58 13.33
CA VAL A 34 -9.49 3.08 14.34
C VAL A 34 -10.89 3.15 13.75
N GLN A 35 -11.74 2.21 14.15
CA GLN A 35 -13.17 2.31 13.89
C GLN A 35 -13.72 3.60 14.53
N LYS A 36 -14.40 4.43 13.74
CA LYS A 36 -15.15 5.56 14.30
C LYS A 36 -16.29 4.97 15.13
N PRO A 37 -16.36 5.22 16.45
CA PRO A 37 -17.44 4.69 17.25
C PRO A 37 -18.77 5.22 16.71
N THR A 38 -19.70 4.32 16.42
CA THR A 38 -21.07 4.69 16.07
C THR A 38 -21.69 5.45 17.24
N LYS A 39 -22.59 6.40 16.97
CA LYS A 39 -23.34 7.12 18.02
C LYS A 39 -24.01 6.09 18.93
N VAL A 40 -23.61 6.04 20.20
CA VAL A 40 -24.20 5.13 21.19
C VAL A 40 -25.36 5.85 21.88
N PHE A 41 -26.56 5.26 21.82
CA PHE A 41 -27.68 5.72 22.62
C PHE A 41 -27.56 5.12 24.02
N ALA A 42 -27.46 5.98 25.04
CA ALA A 42 -27.41 5.57 26.44
C ALA A 42 -28.50 6.27 27.25
N LYS A 43 -28.96 5.59 28.30
CA LYS A 43 -29.96 6.13 29.22
C LYS A 43 -29.39 7.37 29.92
N LYS A 44 -30.21 8.44 30.02
CA LYS A 44 -29.85 9.68 30.73
C LYS A 44 -29.38 9.34 32.15
N GLY A 45 -28.13 9.68 32.48
CA GLY A 45 -27.50 9.39 33.77
C GLY A 45 -26.39 8.32 33.74
N VAL A 46 -26.21 7.59 32.65
CA VAL A 46 -25.11 6.62 32.50
C VAL A 46 -23.82 7.37 32.15
N LYS A 47 -22.85 7.39 33.08
CA LYS A 47 -21.56 8.09 32.92
C LYS A 47 -20.47 7.27 32.21
N HIS A 48 -20.62 5.94 32.17
CA HIS A 48 -19.66 5.02 31.53
C HIS A 48 -20.33 4.28 30.39
N VAL A 49 -20.36 4.91 29.21
CA VAL A 49 -20.73 4.26 27.97
C VAL A 49 -19.44 3.74 27.35
N GLY A 50 -19.14 2.45 27.58
CA GLY A 50 -17.91 1.83 27.13
C GLY A 50 -17.84 1.78 25.60
N SER A 51 -16.95 2.57 25.00
CA SER A 51 -16.46 2.31 23.66
C SER A 51 -15.34 1.27 23.81
N ILE A 52 -15.57 0.03 23.36
CA ILE A 52 -14.47 -0.94 23.18
C ILE A 52 -13.61 -0.37 22.07
N THR A 53 -12.60 0.40 22.45
CA THR A 53 -11.65 1.01 21.53
C THR A 53 -10.35 0.27 21.77
N SER A 54 -9.90 -0.48 20.76
CA SER A 54 -8.62 -1.19 20.82
C SER A 54 -7.49 -0.22 21.15
N GLN A 55 -6.47 -0.71 21.84
CA GLN A 55 -5.25 0.03 22.18
C GLN A 55 -4.41 0.38 20.93
N GLU A 56 -4.77 -0.15 19.76
CA GLU A 56 -4.25 0.25 18.43
C GLU A 56 -4.64 1.68 18.00
N ARG A 57 -5.33 2.41 18.87
CA ARG A 57 -5.75 3.79 18.64
C ARG A 57 -4.56 4.68 18.25
N GLY A 58 -4.50 5.02 16.96
CA GLY A 58 -3.50 5.93 16.40
C GLY A 58 -2.41 5.26 15.56
N THR A 59 -2.42 3.94 15.45
CA THR A 59 -1.48 3.21 14.61
C THR A 59 -2.01 3.13 13.18
N LEU A 60 -1.46 3.93 12.28
CA LEU A 60 -1.82 3.92 10.86
C LEU A 60 -1.10 2.76 10.16
N VAL A 61 -1.82 2.00 9.35
CA VAL A 61 -1.24 1.01 8.43
C VAL A 61 -1.01 1.72 7.11
N THR A 62 0.19 1.63 6.55
CA THR A 62 0.47 2.21 5.24
C THR A 62 -0.01 1.25 4.16
N VAL A 63 -0.70 1.78 3.15
CA VAL A 63 -1.21 1.03 2.01
C VAL A 63 -0.52 1.58 0.77
N CYS A 64 0.19 0.72 0.04
CA CYS A 64 0.77 1.03 -1.26
C CYS A 64 -0.15 0.46 -2.36
N LEU A 65 -0.49 1.31 -3.32
CA LEU A 65 -1.39 1.00 -4.44
C LEU A 65 -0.75 1.42 -5.75
N ALA A 66 -0.96 0.62 -6.79
CA ALA A 66 -0.52 0.92 -8.14
C ALA A 66 -1.68 0.73 -9.12
N VAL A 67 -1.93 1.74 -9.95
CA VAL A 67 -3.01 1.74 -10.94
C VAL A 67 -2.51 2.24 -12.29
N ASN A 68 -3.02 1.66 -13.36
CA ASN A 68 -2.75 2.13 -14.72
C ASN A 68 -3.96 2.88 -15.30
N ALA A 69 -3.79 3.51 -16.46
CA ALA A 69 -4.85 4.31 -17.09
C ALA A 69 -6.04 3.46 -17.61
N MET A 70 -5.85 2.15 -17.77
CA MET A 70 -6.95 1.22 -18.11
C MET A 70 -7.81 0.84 -16.90
N GLY A 71 -7.42 1.25 -15.68
CA GLY A 71 -8.11 0.90 -14.44
C GLY A 71 -7.69 -0.44 -13.85
N ASN A 72 -6.65 -1.09 -14.38
CA ASN A 72 -6.07 -2.27 -13.74
C ASN A 72 -5.28 -1.82 -12.51
N SER A 73 -5.37 -2.61 -11.43
CA SER A 73 -4.60 -2.40 -10.22
C SER A 73 -3.69 -3.58 -9.91
N VAL A 74 -2.56 -3.28 -9.27
CA VAL A 74 -1.77 -4.28 -8.56
C VAL A 74 -2.44 -4.52 -7.21
N PRO A 75 -2.58 -5.77 -6.74
CA PRO A 75 -3.10 -6.02 -5.40
C PRO A 75 -2.29 -5.24 -4.36
N PRO A 76 -2.94 -4.55 -3.41
CA PRO A 76 -2.25 -3.60 -2.55
C PRO A 76 -1.29 -4.28 -1.58
N MET A 77 -0.24 -3.55 -1.18
CA MET A 77 0.64 -3.94 -0.08
C MET A 77 0.29 -3.16 1.19
N LEU A 78 0.16 -3.85 2.32
CA LEU A 78 -0.03 -3.27 3.65
C LEU A 78 1.29 -3.32 4.44
N VAL A 79 1.76 -2.17 4.93
CA VAL A 79 2.92 -2.08 5.83
C VAL A 79 2.41 -1.80 7.23
N PHE A 80 2.50 -2.80 8.10
CA PHE A 80 2.12 -2.68 9.49
C PHE A 80 3.29 -2.07 10.30
N PRO A 81 3.05 -1.04 11.13
CA PRO A 81 4.04 -0.46 12.05
C PRO A 81 4.32 -1.38 13.26
N LEU A 82 4.73 -2.62 12.98
CA LEU A 82 4.97 -3.68 13.97
C LEU A 82 6.36 -4.26 13.78
N SER A 83 6.94 -4.81 14.85
CA SER A 83 8.27 -5.43 14.79
C SER A 83 8.27 -6.83 14.16
N LYS A 84 7.09 -7.47 14.09
CA LYS A 84 6.91 -8.82 13.56
C LYS A 84 5.63 -8.87 12.73
N TYR A 85 5.73 -9.55 11.61
CA TYR A 85 4.59 -9.88 10.76
C TYR A 85 3.98 -11.23 11.20
N HIS A 86 2.67 -11.37 11.03
CA HIS A 86 1.95 -12.63 11.20
C HIS A 86 0.92 -12.80 10.08
N ASP A 87 0.84 -13.98 9.48
CA ASP A 87 -0.01 -14.25 8.30
C ASP A 87 -1.49 -13.93 8.52
N HIS A 88 -1.97 -14.00 9.75
CA HIS A 88 -3.37 -13.69 10.06
C HIS A 88 -3.70 -12.20 9.98
N PHE A 89 -2.73 -11.30 9.79
CA PHE A 89 -2.97 -9.85 9.66
C PHE A 89 -3.76 -9.48 8.41
N ILE A 90 -3.66 -10.30 7.36
CA ILE A 90 -4.43 -10.14 6.12
C ILE A 90 -5.54 -11.18 5.99
N LYS A 91 -5.84 -11.90 7.09
CA LYS A 91 -6.98 -12.81 7.12
C LYS A 91 -8.25 -11.99 6.89
N ASP A 92 -9.05 -12.40 5.92
CA ASP A 92 -10.25 -11.68 5.46
C ASP A 92 -9.95 -10.29 4.85
N GLY A 93 -8.69 -10.04 4.45
CA GLY A 93 -8.25 -8.84 3.75
C GLY A 93 -8.62 -8.81 2.26
N LEU A 94 -8.12 -7.80 1.55
CA LEU A 94 -8.32 -7.65 0.11
C LEU A 94 -7.76 -8.88 -0.64
N PRO A 95 -8.50 -9.46 -1.61
CA PRO A 95 -8.03 -10.61 -2.36
C PRO A 95 -6.66 -10.36 -3.01
N GLY A 96 -5.69 -11.25 -2.73
CA GLY A 96 -4.34 -11.15 -3.26
C GLY A 96 -3.48 -10.04 -2.66
N CYS A 97 -3.94 -9.33 -1.61
CA CYS A 97 -3.12 -8.34 -0.94
C CYS A 97 -1.88 -8.97 -0.30
N HIS A 98 -0.80 -8.20 -0.25
CA HIS A 98 0.43 -8.59 0.41
C HIS A 98 0.62 -7.74 1.66
N ALA A 99 1.38 -8.23 2.63
CA ALA A 99 1.69 -7.46 3.81
C ALA A 99 3.08 -7.71 4.35
N THR A 100 3.62 -6.66 4.95
CA THR A 100 4.92 -6.63 5.63
C THR A 100 4.77 -5.90 6.94
N ALA A 101 5.75 -6.04 7.83
CA ALA A 101 5.76 -5.34 9.10
C ALA A 101 7.15 -4.78 9.40
N ASN A 102 7.21 -3.49 9.72
CA ASN A 102 8.43 -2.85 10.17
C ASN A 102 8.12 -1.81 11.25
N LYS A 103 9.11 -1.46 12.10
CA LYS A 103 8.89 -0.53 13.22
C LYS A 103 8.43 0.87 12.80
N SER A 104 8.75 1.29 11.57
CA SER A 104 8.43 2.63 11.06
C SER A 104 6.99 2.74 10.54
N GLY A 105 6.40 1.65 10.06
CA GLY A 105 5.13 1.67 9.34
C GLY A 105 5.20 2.24 7.92
N TRP A 106 6.32 2.84 7.53
CA TRP A 106 6.59 3.34 6.19
C TRP A 106 7.15 2.24 5.30
N MET A 107 6.85 2.31 4.00
CA MET A 107 7.47 1.43 3.01
C MET A 107 8.98 1.64 2.99
N LYS A 108 9.73 0.55 2.94
CA LYS A 108 11.19 0.56 2.75
C LYS A 108 11.54 0.01 1.37
N GLU A 109 12.82 0.12 1.00
CA GLU A 109 13.34 -0.37 -0.26
C GLU A 109 12.99 -1.84 -0.51
N ASP A 110 13.24 -2.72 0.47
CA ASP A 110 12.90 -4.16 0.36
C ASP A 110 11.39 -4.39 0.17
N ASP A 111 10.56 -3.61 0.87
CA ASP A 111 9.10 -3.68 0.74
C ASP A 111 8.67 -3.25 -0.68
N PHE A 112 9.30 -2.21 -1.24
CA PHE A 112 9.04 -1.73 -2.59
C PHE A 112 9.46 -2.72 -3.67
N VAL A 113 10.64 -3.33 -3.53
CA VAL A 113 11.11 -4.37 -4.46
C VAL A 113 10.17 -5.57 -4.43
N ALA A 114 9.76 -6.03 -3.25
CA ALA A 114 8.79 -7.12 -3.11
C ALA A 114 7.45 -6.76 -3.77
N TYR A 115 6.98 -5.52 -3.60
CA TYR A 115 5.74 -5.04 -4.23
C TYR A 115 5.85 -4.99 -5.76
N ALA A 116 6.97 -4.52 -6.30
CA ALA A 116 7.20 -4.44 -7.74
C ALA A 116 7.32 -5.83 -8.40
N GLN A 117 7.91 -6.79 -7.70
CA GLN A 117 8.04 -8.18 -8.17
C GLN A 117 6.71 -8.93 -8.16
N PHE A 118 5.79 -8.60 -7.25
CA PHE A 118 4.52 -9.32 -7.06
C PHE A 118 3.63 -9.39 -8.31
N ARG A 119 3.85 -8.51 -9.30
CA ARG A 119 3.10 -8.52 -10.56
C ARG A 119 3.98 -8.56 -11.82
N ASN A 120 5.24 -8.96 -11.70
CA ASN A 120 6.22 -8.83 -12.80
C ASN A 120 6.25 -7.39 -13.38
N ILE A 121 6.10 -6.37 -12.52
CA ILE A 121 6.18 -4.95 -12.93
C ILE A 121 7.61 -4.64 -13.36
N LEU A 122 8.57 -5.36 -12.78
CA LEU A 122 9.94 -5.42 -13.25
C LEU A 122 10.09 -6.67 -14.14
N PRO A 123 10.83 -6.59 -15.27
CA PRO A 123 11.15 -7.77 -16.05
C PRO A 123 11.86 -8.79 -15.15
N ASN A 124 11.52 -10.07 -15.31
CA ASN A 124 12.35 -11.13 -14.75
C ASN A 124 13.72 -11.01 -15.42
N ASN A 125 14.76 -10.71 -14.65
CA ASN A 125 16.15 -10.65 -15.12
C ASN A 125 16.70 -12.05 -15.48
N GLU A 126 15.87 -12.91 -16.06
CA GLU A 126 16.25 -14.25 -16.54
C GLU A 126 16.64 -14.25 -18.03
N ASN A 127 16.55 -13.11 -18.74
CA ASN A 127 16.83 -13.04 -20.19
C ASN A 127 17.80 -11.91 -20.61
N GLU A 128 18.73 -11.46 -19.75
CA GLU A 128 19.75 -10.46 -20.15
C GLU A 128 21.19 -11.02 -20.26
N TYR A 129 21.34 -12.35 -20.34
CA TYR A 129 22.61 -13.00 -20.67
C TYR A 129 22.45 -14.11 -21.72
N GLU A 130 21.89 -13.79 -22.88
CA GLU A 130 22.19 -14.46 -24.15
C GLU A 130 22.38 -13.43 -25.28
#